data_AF-A0A9N9V0Z9-F1
#
_entry.id   AF-A0A9N9V0Z9-F1
#
_cell.length_a   1.000
_cell.length_b   1.000
_cell.length_c   1.000
_cell.angle_alpha   90.00
_cell.angle_beta   90.00
_cell.angle_gamma   90.00
#
_symmetry.space_group_name_H-M   'P 1'
#
loop_
_entity.id
_entity.type
_entity.pdbx_description
1 polymer ?
#
loop_
_entity_poly.entity_id
_entity_poly.type
_entity_poly.pdbx_seq_one_letter_code
_entity_poly.pdbx_strand_id
1 'polypeptide(L)'
;MSGVNSFGELGLSVLGIGTQYPPHSLKPDALNILSEKYYPQSDAMKKMLSINRFTGIEARSSIGTPEHPLVNQEMAPSIKQIHELFFSLGLPLAVNAARKAAKEAGIDLSQITHIVSTTCTDSSNPGFDHYVAKELGISHQVEKVLLHGVGCSGGLAALRTAANLALGHSARRKPARILCLALEISTILIRSELDSIIELQETRIGPCLFSDCASALILSNGVGERRDPVYELLGWDHRIIPDTDGDLGFNVDPLGWKVVLTPRVPKLAGSSMQPAFESLLSQLPELPSNCREAADFDWAMHPGGATILSGAERIMGIKPEHMRASYDRYISHGNSSSATIFSVMDRLRHKEMDALAPEGHVRDYVVGCAFGPGISVEMCMLKRNKEHGNKIVGLSTPPETDNEASEGISDDDLSLNGLSEDQLPGEYKRFIEKSLELLELD
;
A
#
# COMPACT_ATOMS: atom_id res chain seq x y z
N MET A 1 27.52 0.16 -31.16
CA MET A 1 27.69 0.76 -29.82
C MET A 1 26.35 1.37 -29.41
N SER A 2 25.44 0.55 -28.89
CA SER A 2 24.20 1.03 -28.28
C SER A 2 24.53 1.43 -26.85
N GLY A 3 24.49 2.73 -26.55
CA GLY A 3 24.62 3.22 -25.18
C GLY A 3 23.57 2.51 -24.32
N VAL A 4 24.01 1.87 -23.24
CA VAL A 4 23.12 1.21 -22.29
C VAL A 4 22.18 2.28 -21.73
N ASN A 5 20.87 2.08 -21.85
CA ASN A 5 19.83 2.96 -21.30
C ASN A 5 19.84 2.90 -19.76
N SER A 6 20.92 3.36 -19.12
CA SER A 6 21.04 3.41 -17.66
C SER A 6 20.57 4.77 -17.13
N PHE A 7 19.75 4.76 -16.08
CA PHE A 7 19.47 5.93 -15.26
C PHE A 7 20.80 6.49 -14.70
N GLY A 8 20.99 7.81 -14.84
CA GLY A 8 22.07 8.53 -14.17
C GLY A 8 21.65 8.99 -12.76
N GLU A 9 22.34 9.99 -12.21
CA GLU A 9 21.86 10.65 -10.99
C GLU A 9 20.57 11.45 -11.28
N LEU A 10 19.43 10.93 -10.81
CA LEU A 10 18.12 11.53 -11.09
C LEU A 10 17.76 12.69 -10.13
N GLY A 11 18.35 12.70 -8.93
CA GLY A 11 18.00 13.65 -7.87
C GLY A 11 16.58 13.50 -7.33
N LEU A 12 15.93 12.35 -7.55
CA LEU A 12 14.55 12.09 -7.15
C LEU A 12 14.48 11.52 -5.73
N SER A 13 13.57 12.04 -4.92
CA SER A 13 13.46 11.66 -3.51
C SER A 13 12.03 11.73 -3.01
N VAL A 14 11.57 10.67 -2.36
CA VAL A 14 10.35 10.67 -1.54
C VAL A 14 10.68 11.33 -0.22
N LEU A 15 10.05 12.48 0.07
CA LEU A 15 10.33 13.28 1.27
C LEU A 15 9.40 12.95 2.44
N GLY A 16 8.21 12.43 2.14
CA GLY A 16 7.23 12.08 3.15
C GLY A 16 6.16 11.18 2.56
N ILE A 17 5.58 10.32 3.39
CA ILE A 17 4.56 9.33 3.07
C ILE A 17 3.47 9.43 4.13
N GLY A 18 2.21 9.31 3.72
CA GLY A 18 1.08 9.36 4.62
C GLY A 18 0.02 8.35 4.22
N THR A 19 -0.45 7.57 5.19
CA THR A 19 -1.53 6.60 5.00
C THR A 19 -2.72 6.94 5.88
N GLN A 20 -3.93 6.73 5.36
CA GLN A 20 -5.17 6.86 6.09
C GLN A 20 -6.15 5.74 5.69
N TYR A 21 -6.25 4.74 6.55
CA TYR A 21 -7.35 3.78 6.51
C TYR A 21 -8.60 4.39 7.15
N PRO A 22 -9.80 3.96 6.73
CA PRO A 22 -11.05 4.29 7.42
C PRO A 22 -11.18 3.56 8.78
N PRO A 23 -12.12 3.96 9.64
CA PRO A 23 -12.17 3.50 11.03
C PRO A 23 -12.72 2.08 11.23
N HIS A 24 -13.37 1.48 10.23
CA HIS A 24 -14.01 0.18 10.39
C HIS A 24 -13.14 -0.96 9.85
N SER A 25 -13.26 -2.11 10.51
CA SER A 25 -12.54 -3.34 10.22
C SER A 25 -13.54 -4.47 10.01
N LEU A 26 -13.66 -4.94 8.77
CA LEU A 26 -14.54 -6.03 8.37
C LEU A 26 -13.80 -7.36 8.51
N LYS A 27 -14.21 -8.15 9.50
CA LYS A 27 -13.77 -9.53 9.66
C LYS A 27 -14.44 -10.45 8.63
N PRO A 28 -13.96 -11.69 8.42
CA PRO A 28 -14.52 -12.59 7.41
C PRO A 28 -16.03 -12.84 7.54
N ASP A 29 -16.59 -12.80 8.75
CA ASP A 29 -18.01 -12.97 9.02
C ASP A 29 -18.89 -11.83 8.48
N ALA A 30 -18.33 -10.64 8.20
CA ALA A 30 -19.04 -9.53 7.58
C ALA A 30 -19.74 -9.91 6.25
N LEU A 31 -19.13 -10.81 5.46
CA LEU A 31 -19.73 -11.30 4.21
C LEU A 31 -20.90 -12.24 4.47
N ASN A 32 -20.86 -13.04 5.53
CA ASN A 32 -21.97 -13.91 5.91
C ASN A 32 -23.21 -13.06 6.23
N ILE A 33 -23.04 -11.97 6.99
CA ILE A 33 -24.15 -11.08 7.38
C ILE A 33 -24.91 -10.56 6.16
N LEU A 34 -24.21 -10.02 5.17
CA LEU A 34 -24.84 -9.48 3.96
C LEU A 34 -25.39 -10.57 3.03
N SER A 35 -24.64 -11.66 2.85
CA SER A 35 -25.07 -12.76 1.98
C SER A 35 -26.34 -13.44 2.49
N GLU A 36 -26.39 -13.81 3.77
CA GLU A 36 -27.55 -14.47 4.40
C GLU A 36 -28.79 -13.59 4.44
N LYS A 37 -28.61 -12.26 4.56
CA LYS A 37 -29.71 -11.31 4.62
C LYS A 37 -30.40 -11.08 3.27
N TYR A 38 -29.64 -10.99 2.19
CA TYR A 38 -30.15 -10.53 0.89
C TYR A 38 -30.27 -11.63 -0.17
N TYR A 39 -29.60 -12.76 0.00
CA TYR A 39 -29.44 -13.74 -1.08
C TYR A 39 -29.80 -15.16 -0.65
N PRO A 40 -30.45 -15.94 -1.52
CA PRO A 40 -30.65 -17.36 -1.27
C PRO A 40 -29.31 -18.10 -1.27
N GLN A 41 -29.29 -19.25 -0.61
CA GLN A 41 -28.13 -20.14 -0.65
C GLN A 41 -27.91 -20.67 -2.07
N SER A 42 -26.67 -20.60 -2.54
CA SER A 42 -26.22 -21.20 -3.81
C SER A 42 -24.84 -21.81 -3.66
N ASP A 43 -24.46 -22.73 -4.56
CA ASP A 43 -23.14 -23.36 -4.51
C ASP A 43 -22.02 -22.35 -4.80
N ALA A 44 -22.26 -21.38 -5.69
CA ALA A 44 -21.35 -20.28 -5.95
C ALA A 44 -21.13 -19.39 -4.71
N MET A 45 -22.21 -19.03 -3.99
CA MET A 45 -22.12 -18.25 -2.76
C MET A 45 -21.38 -19.02 -1.66
N LYS A 46 -21.72 -20.31 -1.45
CA LYS A 46 -21.02 -21.17 -0.48
C LYS A 46 -19.53 -21.28 -0.80
N LYS A 47 -19.17 -21.42 -2.07
CA LYS A 47 -17.77 -21.51 -2.50
C LYS A 47 -17.03 -20.19 -2.23
N MET A 48 -17.63 -19.05 -2.54
CA MET A 48 -17.05 -17.73 -2.22
C MET A 48 -16.84 -17.55 -0.72
N LEU A 49 -17.86 -17.84 0.11
CA LEU A 49 -17.78 -17.75 1.57
C LEU A 49 -16.75 -18.73 2.16
N SER A 50 -16.56 -19.90 1.54
CA SER A 50 -15.47 -20.82 1.89
C SER A 50 -14.11 -20.22 1.58
N ILE A 51 -13.91 -19.63 0.39
CA ILE A 51 -12.64 -18.99 0.00
C ILE A 51 -12.30 -17.83 0.94
N ASN A 52 -13.31 -17.04 1.35
CA ASN A 52 -13.15 -15.92 2.26
C ASN A 52 -12.45 -16.29 3.59
N ARG A 53 -12.58 -17.55 4.04
CA ARG A 53 -11.93 -18.03 5.28
C ARG A 53 -10.46 -18.42 5.10
N PHE A 54 -9.99 -18.55 3.86
CA PHE A 54 -8.65 -19.02 3.53
C PHE A 54 -7.84 -18.01 2.71
N THR A 55 -8.27 -16.75 2.65
CA THR A 55 -7.50 -15.69 2.00
C THR A 55 -6.22 -15.36 2.77
N GLY A 56 -6.17 -15.62 4.08
CA GLY A 56 -5.11 -15.13 4.97
C GLY A 56 -5.32 -13.69 5.43
N ILE A 57 -6.45 -13.07 5.09
CA ILE A 57 -6.83 -11.73 5.57
C ILE A 57 -7.64 -11.89 6.86
N GLU A 58 -7.16 -11.30 7.94
CA GLU A 58 -7.87 -11.25 9.23
C GLU A 58 -8.93 -10.15 9.24
N ALA A 59 -8.65 -9.04 8.57
CA ALA A 59 -9.51 -7.87 8.53
C ALA A 59 -9.36 -7.08 7.23
N ARG A 60 -10.48 -6.57 6.70
CA ARG A 60 -10.51 -5.61 5.59
C ARG A 60 -10.92 -4.24 6.11
N SER A 61 -10.13 -3.22 5.81
CA SER A 61 -10.50 -1.84 6.18
C SER A 61 -11.70 -1.37 5.35
N SER A 62 -12.65 -0.68 5.98
CA SER A 62 -13.86 -0.21 5.31
C SER A 62 -14.34 1.16 5.82
N ILE A 63 -14.92 1.95 4.92
CA ILE A 63 -15.61 3.20 5.26
C ILE A 63 -16.93 2.99 6.03
N GLY A 64 -17.42 1.75 6.16
CA GLY A 64 -18.62 1.43 6.90
C GLY A 64 -18.62 0.02 7.49
N THR A 65 -19.73 -0.35 8.11
CA THR A 65 -19.98 -1.70 8.63
C THR A 65 -20.99 -2.44 7.74
N PRO A 66 -21.23 -3.75 7.94
CA PRO A 66 -22.28 -4.49 7.25
C PRO A 66 -23.69 -3.91 7.44
N GLU A 67 -23.90 -3.07 8.45
CA GLU A 67 -25.16 -2.37 8.76
C GLU A 67 -25.28 -1.01 8.05
N HIS A 68 -24.26 -0.57 7.31
CA HIS A 68 -24.29 0.74 6.65
C HIS A 68 -25.52 0.85 5.72
N PRO A 69 -26.31 1.95 5.79
CA PRO A 69 -27.59 2.04 5.08
C PRO A 69 -27.50 1.77 3.58
N LEU A 70 -26.41 2.22 2.93
CA LEU A 70 -26.26 2.07 1.48
C LEU A 70 -26.17 0.61 1.03
N VAL A 71 -25.41 -0.23 1.75
CA VAL A 71 -25.30 -1.66 1.42
C VAL A 71 -26.53 -2.46 1.87
N ASN A 72 -27.45 -1.81 2.59
CA ASN A 72 -28.69 -2.40 3.10
C ASN A 72 -29.96 -1.92 2.37
N GLN A 73 -29.81 -1.22 1.25
CA GLN A 73 -30.94 -0.89 0.37
C GLN A 73 -31.54 -2.16 -0.26
N GLU A 74 -32.76 -2.05 -0.78
CA GLU A 74 -33.42 -3.15 -1.51
C GLU A 74 -32.54 -3.61 -2.68
N MET A 75 -32.12 -2.67 -3.52
CA MET A 75 -31.19 -2.88 -4.63
C MET A 75 -29.75 -2.55 -4.23
N ALA A 76 -28.77 -3.12 -4.94
CA ALA A 76 -27.39 -2.69 -4.82
C ALA A 76 -27.26 -1.19 -5.19
N PRO A 77 -26.32 -0.47 -4.56
CA PRO A 77 -26.12 0.94 -4.87
C PRO A 77 -25.75 1.17 -6.33
N SER A 78 -26.37 2.17 -6.94
CA SER A 78 -25.99 2.64 -8.27
C SER A 78 -24.59 3.28 -8.26
N ILE A 79 -23.94 3.34 -9.42
CA ILE A 79 -22.67 4.04 -9.61
C ILE A 79 -22.72 5.50 -9.13
N LYS A 80 -23.88 6.14 -9.23
CA LYS A 80 -24.10 7.50 -8.69
C LYS A 80 -24.01 7.54 -7.17
N GLN A 81 -24.65 6.61 -6.47
CA GLN A 81 -24.61 6.54 -5.01
C GLN A 81 -23.22 6.12 -4.50
N ILE A 82 -22.53 5.27 -5.26
CA ILE A 82 -21.12 4.91 -5.04
C ILE A 82 -20.24 6.17 -5.10
N HIS A 83 -20.39 6.99 -6.13
CA HIS A 83 -19.70 8.28 -6.26
C HIS A 83 -20.00 9.23 -5.07
N GLU A 84 -21.27 9.35 -4.66
CA GLU A 84 -21.65 10.19 -3.51
C GLU A 84 -20.96 9.73 -2.19
N LEU A 85 -20.81 8.42 -1.97
CA LEU A 85 -20.06 7.88 -0.83
C LEU A 85 -18.56 8.05 -0.96
N PHE A 86 -18.01 7.84 -2.17
CA PHE A 86 -16.60 8.08 -2.44
C PHE A 86 -16.20 9.50 -2.02
N PHE A 87 -17.04 10.48 -2.33
CA PHE A 87 -16.81 11.88 -1.93
C PHE A 87 -17.04 12.13 -0.45
N SER A 88 -18.14 11.66 0.12
CA SER A 88 -18.48 11.98 1.52
C SER A 88 -17.58 11.25 2.54
N LEU A 89 -17.16 10.02 2.25
CA LEU A 89 -16.41 9.17 3.19
C LEU A 89 -14.97 8.88 2.73
N GLY A 90 -14.70 8.86 1.41
CA GLY A 90 -13.36 8.62 0.87
C GLY A 90 -12.48 9.86 0.75
N LEU A 91 -13.03 10.97 0.27
CA LEU A 91 -12.28 12.23 0.10
C LEU A 91 -11.56 12.68 1.38
N PRO A 92 -12.17 12.61 2.60
CA PRO A 92 -11.46 12.96 3.83
C PRO A 92 -10.24 12.09 4.10
N LEU A 93 -10.25 10.81 3.70
CA LEU A 93 -9.10 9.92 3.84
C LEU A 93 -7.94 10.41 2.99
N ALA A 94 -8.22 10.78 1.73
CA ALA A 94 -7.22 11.30 0.80
C ALA A 94 -6.61 12.62 1.27
N VAL A 95 -7.44 13.55 1.76
CA VAL A 95 -6.96 14.81 2.34
C VAL A 95 -6.04 14.54 3.54
N ASN A 96 -6.43 13.63 4.43
CA ASN A 96 -5.63 13.30 5.61
C ASN A 96 -4.31 12.60 5.26
N ALA A 97 -4.32 11.67 4.30
CA ALA A 97 -3.11 11.03 3.79
C ALA A 97 -2.14 12.06 3.20
N ALA A 98 -2.65 12.98 2.35
CA ALA A 98 -1.86 14.06 1.78
C ALA A 98 -1.28 15.02 2.83
N ARG A 99 -2.06 15.40 3.85
CA ARG A 99 -1.59 16.24 4.97
C ARG A 99 -0.46 15.56 5.75
N LYS A 100 -0.58 14.25 6.03
CA LYS A 100 0.49 13.48 6.71
C LYS A 100 1.77 13.46 5.87
N ALA A 101 1.66 13.16 4.57
CA ALA A 101 2.81 13.13 3.67
C ALA A 101 3.50 14.50 3.57
N ALA A 102 2.73 15.58 3.42
CA ALA A 102 3.27 16.95 3.39
C ALA A 102 3.92 17.36 4.72
N LYS A 103 3.31 16.96 5.85
CA LYS A 103 3.86 17.20 7.19
C LYS A 103 5.19 16.49 7.39
N GLU A 104 5.31 15.21 7.03
CA GLU A 104 6.59 14.48 7.13
C GLU A 104 7.64 15.07 6.19
N ALA A 105 7.25 15.45 4.97
CA ALA A 105 8.13 16.14 4.03
C ALA A 105 8.60 17.52 4.53
N GLY A 106 7.93 18.10 5.54
CA GLY A 106 8.25 19.39 6.12
C GLY A 106 8.07 20.55 5.13
N ILE A 107 7.16 20.41 4.16
CA ILE A 107 6.88 21.41 3.12
C ILE A 107 5.59 22.17 3.40
N ASP A 108 5.53 23.42 2.96
CA ASP A 108 4.28 24.16 2.86
C ASP A 108 3.48 23.69 1.63
N LEU A 109 2.15 23.67 1.73
CA LEU A 109 1.28 23.21 0.65
C LEU A 109 1.37 24.10 -0.60
N SER A 110 1.77 25.38 -0.46
CA SER A 110 2.07 26.27 -1.59
C SER A 110 3.29 25.85 -2.41
N GLN A 111 4.14 24.96 -1.88
CA GLN A 111 5.30 24.44 -2.61
C GLN A 111 4.94 23.28 -3.56
N ILE A 112 3.73 22.70 -3.45
CA ILE A 112 3.28 21.60 -4.31
C ILE A 112 3.14 22.11 -5.75
N THR A 113 3.94 21.60 -6.67
CA THR A 113 3.90 22.02 -8.08
C THR A 113 2.98 21.16 -8.93
N HIS A 114 2.85 19.88 -8.58
CA HIS A 114 1.96 18.96 -9.28
C HIS A 114 1.21 18.04 -8.32
N ILE A 115 0.09 17.51 -8.78
CA ILE A 115 -0.66 16.43 -8.13
C ILE A 115 -0.84 15.31 -9.15
N VAL A 116 -0.37 14.11 -8.84
CA VAL A 116 -0.60 12.91 -9.63
C VAL A 116 -1.45 11.96 -8.80
N SER A 117 -2.73 11.89 -9.13
CA SER A 117 -3.73 11.10 -8.41
C SER A 117 -4.12 9.85 -9.19
N THR A 118 -4.60 8.82 -8.49
CA THR A 118 -5.16 7.63 -9.10
C THR A 118 -6.29 7.06 -8.25
N THR A 119 -7.30 6.51 -8.93
CA THR A 119 -8.36 5.68 -8.36
C THR A 119 -8.93 4.81 -9.48
N CYS A 120 -9.43 3.62 -9.16
CA CYS A 120 -10.29 2.85 -10.06
C CYS A 120 -11.72 2.67 -9.52
N THR A 121 -12.07 3.34 -8.42
CA THR A 121 -13.36 3.20 -7.72
C THR A 121 -14.24 4.45 -7.78
N ASP A 122 -13.85 5.46 -8.56
CA ASP A 122 -14.65 6.65 -8.87
C ASP A 122 -14.42 7.13 -10.32
N SER A 123 -15.42 7.84 -10.86
CA SER A 123 -15.32 8.60 -12.10
C SER A 123 -16.11 9.90 -11.97
N SER A 124 -15.45 11.05 -12.15
CA SER A 124 -16.07 12.36 -11.92
C SER A 124 -15.40 13.50 -12.71
N ASN A 125 -16.20 14.52 -13.05
CA ASN A 125 -15.75 15.76 -13.68
C ASN A 125 -16.41 16.97 -12.98
N PRO A 126 -15.68 17.72 -12.12
CA PRO A 126 -14.26 17.58 -11.77
C PRO A 126 -13.93 16.27 -11.03
N GLY A 127 -12.71 15.76 -11.22
CA GLY A 127 -12.21 14.57 -10.52
C GLY A 127 -11.93 14.81 -9.03
N PHE A 128 -11.80 13.75 -8.24
CA PHE A 128 -11.57 13.85 -6.79
C PHE A 128 -10.31 14.65 -6.41
N ASP A 129 -9.28 14.59 -7.26
CA ASP A 129 -8.02 15.32 -7.12
C ASP A 129 -8.21 16.84 -7.07
N HIS A 130 -9.22 17.38 -7.78
CA HIS A 130 -9.63 18.78 -7.67
C HIS A 130 -10.09 19.13 -6.25
N TYR A 131 -10.94 18.29 -5.67
CA TYR A 131 -11.51 18.53 -4.36
C TYR A 131 -10.49 18.31 -3.24
N VAL A 132 -9.57 17.35 -3.38
CA VAL A 132 -8.44 17.22 -2.46
C VAL A 132 -7.57 18.48 -2.48
N ALA A 133 -7.21 19.01 -3.66
CA ALA A 133 -6.44 20.24 -3.76
C ALA A 133 -7.14 21.43 -3.09
N LYS A 134 -8.47 21.56 -3.32
CA LYS A 134 -9.30 22.58 -2.70
C LYS A 134 -9.32 22.47 -1.17
N GLU A 135 -9.56 21.28 -0.63
CA GLU A 135 -9.61 21.04 0.82
C GLU A 135 -8.24 21.19 1.51
N LEU A 136 -7.15 20.90 0.79
CA LEU A 136 -5.80 21.19 1.25
C LEU A 136 -5.50 22.71 1.30
N GLY A 137 -6.31 23.54 0.65
CA GLY A 137 -6.09 24.99 0.56
C GLY A 137 -5.07 25.39 -0.51
N ILE A 138 -4.81 24.52 -1.49
CA ILE A 138 -3.91 24.80 -2.61
C ILE A 138 -4.63 25.76 -3.57
N SER A 139 -4.28 27.05 -3.51
CA SER A 139 -4.93 28.11 -4.30
C SER A 139 -4.09 28.61 -5.48
N HIS A 140 -2.82 28.21 -5.60
CA HIS A 140 -1.96 28.57 -6.71
C HIS A 140 -2.16 27.63 -7.92
N GLN A 141 -1.53 27.96 -9.05
CA GLN A 141 -1.58 27.13 -10.26
C GLN A 141 -0.81 25.83 -10.05
N VAL A 142 -1.53 24.76 -9.74
CA VAL A 142 -1.00 23.40 -9.59
C VAL A 142 -1.33 22.58 -10.84
N GLU A 143 -0.35 21.86 -11.38
CA GLU A 143 -0.54 20.98 -12.53
C GLU A 143 -1.08 19.63 -12.04
N LYS A 144 -2.22 19.16 -12.58
CA LYS A 144 -2.89 17.94 -12.09
C LYS A 144 -2.98 16.86 -13.14
N VAL A 145 -2.75 15.62 -12.72
CA VAL A 145 -2.97 14.40 -13.50
C VAL A 145 -3.81 13.46 -12.64
N LEU A 146 -4.95 13.02 -13.17
CA LEU A 146 -5.77 11.97 -12.57
C LEU A 146 -5.70 10.73 -13.46
N LEU A 147 -4.95 9.72 -13.03
CA LEU A 147 -4.77 8.46 -13.72
C LEU A 147 -6.00 7.57 -13.54
N HIS A 148 -6.43 6.95 -14.63
CA HIS A 148 -7.56 6.01 -14.66
C HIS A 148 -7.17 4.75 -15.46
N GLY A 149 -7.92 3.65 -15.28
CA GLY A 149 -7.74 2.40 -16.04
C GLY A 149 -6.57 1.50 -15.59
N VAL A 150 -5.83 1.87 -14.55
CA VAL A 150 -4.62 1.15 -14.09
C VAL A 150 -4.83 0.30 -12.83
N GLY A 151 -5.92 0.51 -12.08
CA GLY A 151 -6.28 -0.28 -10.90
C GLY A 151 -5.12 -0.48 -9.92
N CYS A 152 -4.87 -1.72 -9.53
CA CYS A 152 -3.90 -2.08 -8.49
C CYS A 152 -2.44 -1.65 -8.78
N SER A 153 -2.03 -1.44 -10.04
CA SER A 153 -0.70 -0.90 -10.37
C SER A 153 -0.61 0.62 -10.19
N GLY A 154 -1.75 1.28 -9.97
CA GLY A 154 -1.92 2.73 -10.02
C GLY A 154 -0.98 3.51 -9.11
N GLY A 155 -0.65 2.99 -7.91
CA GLY A 155 0.27 3.69 -7.01
C GLY A 155 1.68 3.82 -7.60
N LEU A 156 2.25 2.74 -8.14
CA LEU A 156 3.56 2.81 -8.81
C LEU A 156 3.49 3.52 -10.15
N ALA A 157 2.40 3.37 -10.91
CA ALA A 157 2.18 4.14 -12.14
C ALA A 157 2.12 5.66 -11.86
N ALA A 158 1.49 6.08 -10.76
CA ALA A 158 1.46 7.46 -10.31
C ALA A 158 2.86 7.95 -9.90
N LEU A 159 3.62 7.14 -9.16
CA LEU A 159 5.00 7.47 -8.79
C LEU A 159 5.91 7.62 -10.02
N ARG A 160 5.83 6.69 -10.98
CA ARG A 160 6.57 6.74 -12.26
C ARG A 160 6.19 7.97 -13.09
N THR A 161 4.90 8.28 -13.16
CA THR A 161 4.40 9.49 -13.85
C THR A 161 4.94 10.75 -13.18
N ALA A 162 4.88 10.83 -11.85
CA ALA A 162 5.44 11.94 -11.09
C ALA A 162 6.95 12.08 -11.29
N ALA A 163 7.70 10.98 -11.34
CA ALA A 163 9.14 11.00 -11.60
C ALA A 163 9.47 11.65 -12.94
N ASN A 164 8.74 11.31 -14.01
CA ASN A 164 8.91 11.95 -15.31
C ASN A 164 8.59 13.45 -15.29
N LEU A 165 7.50 13.86 -14.63
CA LEU A 165 7.13 15.27 -14.46
C LEU A 165 8.19 16.06 -13.67
N ALA A 166 8.71 15.45 -12.60
CA ALA A 166 9.79 16.00 -11.77
C ALA A 166 11.07 16.23 -12.60
N LEU A 167 11.45 15.27 -13.45
CA LEU A 167 12.57 15.40 -14.37
C LEU A 167 12.33 16.47 -15.44
N GLY A 168 11.09 16.64 -15.92
CA GLY A 168 10.71 17.76 -16.80
C GLY A 168 10.89 19.13 -16.13
N HIS A 169 10.67 19.23 -14.82
CA HIS A 169 11.03 20.40 -14.02
C HIS A 169 12.54 20.56 -13.86
N SER A 170 13.27 19.46 -13.61
CA SER A 170 14.73 19.47 -13.50
C SER A 170 15.41 19.95 -14.78
N ALA A 171 14.91 19.55 -15.95
CA ALA A 171 15.40 20.03 -17.25
C ALA A 171 15.28 21.55 -17.42
N ARG A 172 14.32 22.17 -16.72
CA ARG A 172 14.12 23.63 -16.66
C ARG A 172 14.76 24.29 -15.42
N ARG A 173 15.50 23.52 -14.62
CA ARG A 173 16.07 23.93 -13.33
C ARG A 173 15.04 24.52 -12.36
N LYS A 174 13.80 24.02 -12.41
CA LYS A 174 12.72 24.43 -11.50
C LYS A 174 12.56 23.41 -10.37
N PRO A 175 12.29 23.85 -9.13
CA PRO A 175 11.83 22.95 -8.07
C PRO A 175 10.57 22.21 -8.49
N ALA A 176 10.46 20.94 -8.11
CA ALA A 176 9.23 20.17 -8.14
C ALA A 176 8.98 19.51 -6.78
N ARG A 177 7.75 19.65 -6.27
CA ARG A 177 7.22 18.89 -5.14
C ARG A 177 5.87 18.34 -5.61
N ILE A 178 5.81 17.04 -5.82
CA ILE A 178 4.68 16.38 -6.44
C ILE A 178 3.96 15.55 -5.39
N LEU A 179 2.68 15.85 -5.18
CA LEU A 179 1.80 15.01 -4.36
C LEU A 179 1.33 13.83 -5.21
N CYS A 180 1.86 12.64 -4.93
CA CYS A 180 1.34 11.40 -5.48
C CYS A 180 0.26 10.86 -4.54
N LEU A 181 -0.94 10.59 -5.06
CA LEU A 181 -2.11 10.28 -4.24
C LEU A 181 -2.89 9.09 -4.81
N ALA A 182 -3.22 8.13 -3.96
CA ALA A 182 -4.08 7.01 -4.29
C ALA A 182 -5.25 6.95 -3.29
N LEU A 183 -6.47 6.80 -3.79
CA LEU A 183 -7.69 6.65 -2.99
C LEU A 183 -8.53 5.54 -3.60
N GLU A 184 -8.90 4.55 -2.78
CA GLU A 184 -9.73 3.44 -3.21
C GLU A 184 -10.80 3.13 -2.18
N ILE A 185 -12.07 3.13 -2.63
CA ILE A 185 -13.24 2.77 -1.84
C ILE A 185 -13.96 1.62 -2.55
N SER A 186 -13.55 0.40 -2.25
CA SER A 186 -14.01 -0.82 -2.92
C SER A 186 -15.09 -1.56 -2.15
N THR A 187 -15.14 -1.44 -0.81
CA THR A 187 -16.07 -2.22 0.02
C THR A 187 -17.54 -1.88 -0.25
N ILE A 188 -17.83 -0.69 -0.77
CA ILE A 188 -19.18 -0.26 -1.20
C ILE A 188 -19.73 -1.05 -2.38
N LEU A 189 -18.86 -1.71 -3.17
CA LEU A 189 -19.25 -2.53 -4.31
C LEU A 189 -19.70 -3.93 -3.90
N ILE A 190 -19.76 -4.23 -2.59
CA ILE A 190 -20.05 -5.57 -2.10
C ILE A 190 -21.39 -6.13 -2.60
N ARG A 191 -22.47 -5.33 -2.56
CA ARG A 191 -23.79 -5.76 -3.05
C ARG A 191 -23.78 -6.02 -4.55
N SER A 192 -23.06 -5.20 -5.31
CA SER A 192 -22.88 -5.37 -6.76
C SER A 192 -22.20 -6.70 -7.09
N GLU A 193 -21.16 -7.08 -6.35
CA GLU A 193 -20.49 -8.37 -6.54
C GLU A 193 -21.34 -9.55 -6.06
N LEU A 194 -22.07 -9.42 -4.94
CA LEU A 194 -22.98 -10.48 -4.46
C LEU A 194 -24.14 -10.72 -5.43
N ASP A 195 -24.71 -9.67 -6.04
CA ASP A 195 -25.71 -9.79 -7.12
C ASP A 195 -25.16 -10.64 -8.26
N SER A 196 -23.95 -10.34 -8.74
CA SER A 196 -23.31 -11.06 -9.84
C SER A 196 -22.97 -12.52 -9.50
N ILE A 197 -22.60 -12.83 -8.26
CA ILE A 197 -22.38 -14.22 -7.82
C ILE A 197 -23.68 -15.04 -7.95
N ILE A 198 -24.82 -14.46 -7.59
CA ILE A 198 -26.11 -15.15 -7.66
C ILE A 198 -26.66 -15.20 -9.09
N GLU A 199 -26.55 -14.12 -9.85
CA GLU A 199 -27.05 -14.09 -11.23
C GLU A 199 -26.27 -15.03 -12.15
N LEU A 200 -24.93 -14.99 -12.08
CA LEU A 200 -24.06 -15.74 -12.98
C LEU A 200 -23.72 -17.14 -12.47
N GLN A 201 -23.96 -17.43 -11.19
CA GLN A 201 -23.50 -18.64 -10.50
C GLN A 201 -21.98 -18.85 -10.62
N GLU A 202 -21.22 -17.75 -10.68
CA GLU A 202 -19.77 -17.76 -10.76
C GLU A 202 -19.14 -17.50 -9.39
N THR A 203 -18.01 -18.16 -9.12
CA THR A 203 -17.23 -17.89 -7.90
C THR A 203 -16.39 -16.63 -8.09
N ARG A 204 -16.86 -15.51 -7.55
CA ARG A 204 -16.18 -14.21 -7.61
C ARG A 204 -15.54 -13.89 -6.26
N ILE A 205 -14.22 -13.69 -6.24
CA ILE A 205 -13.46 -13.55 -4.98
C ILE A 205 -13.13 -12.11 -4.61
N GLY A 206 -13.51 -11.12 -5.43
CA GLY A 206 -13.31 -9.69 -5.15
C GLY A 206 -13.79 -9.27 -3.76
N PRO A 207 -15.02 -9.63 -3.33
CA PRO A 207 -15.53 -9.42 -1.97
C PRO A 207 -14.63 -9.90 -0.83
N CYS A 208 -13.84 -10.95 -1.07
CA CYS A 208 -12.98 -11.57 -0.07
C CYS A 208 -11.64 -10.84 0.10
N LEU A 209 -11.26 -10.00 -0.87
CA LEU A 209 -9.93 -9.41 -0.98
C LEU A 209 -9.93 -7.89 -0.74
N PHE A 210 -10.85 -7.19 -1.41
CA PHE A 210 -10.75 -5.74 -1.57
C PHE A 210 -11.20 -4.96 -0.32
N SER A 211 -10.51 -3.86 -0.05
CA SER A 211 -10.66 -2.98 1.12
C SER A 211 -10.50 -1.51 0.72
N ASP A 212 -10.70 -0.61 1.69
CA ASP A 212 -10.68 0.83 1.49
C ASP A 212 -9.44 1.47 2.10
N CYS A 213 -8.80 2.41 1.40
CA CYS A 213 -7.66 3.16 1.90
C CYS A 213 -7.39 4.42 1.06
N ALA A 214 -6.79 5.43 1.68
CA ALA A 214 -6.04 6.44 0.97
C ALA A 214 -4.57 6.47 1.42
N SER A 215 -3.68 6.68 0.47
CA SER A 215 -2.25 6.85 0.75
C SER A 215 -1.62 7.86 -0.20
N ALA A 216 -0.60 8.55 0.28
CA ALA A 216 0.05 9.64 -0.44
C ALA A 216 1.55 9.67 -0.16
N LEU A 217 2.30 10.24 -1.09
CA LEU A 217 3.71 10.62 -0.88
C LEU A 217 4.04 11.95 -1.55
N ILE A 218 5.13 12.58 -1.10
CA ILE A 218 5.70 13.78 -1.72
C ILE A 218 6.99 13.39 -2.44
N LEU A 219 6.97 13.46 -3.77
CA LEU A 219 8.16 13.29 -4.59
C LEU A 219 8.81 14.65 -4.86
N SER A 220 10.12 14.74 -4.65
CA SER A 220 10.95 15.91 -4.91
C SER A 220 11.97 15.61 -6.00
N ASN A 221 12.30 16.63 -6.79
CA ASN A 221 13.39 16.56 -7.77
C ASN A 221 14.74 17.09 -7.24
N GLY A 222 14.84 17.36 -5.94
CA GLY A 222 16.07 17.83 -5.30
C GLY A 222 16.48 19.27 -5.61
N VAL A 223 15.83 19.94 -6.57
CA VAL A 223 16.07 21.34 -6.89
C VAL A 223 15.42 22.24 -5.83
N GLY A 224 16.15 23.27 -5.40
CA GLY A 224 15.73 24.21 -4.36
C GLY A 224 16.19 23.77 -2.97
N GLU A 225 15.32 23.94 -1.97
CA GLU A 225 15.64 23.58 -0.59
C GLU A 225 15.81 22.06 -0.43
N ARG A 226 16.98 21.63 0.08
CA ARG A 226 17.29 20.22 0.33
C ARG A 226 16.58 19.74 1.58
N ARG A 227 16.02 18.54 1.52
CA ARG A 227 15.36 17.84 2.64
C ARG A 227 15.86 16.41 2.70
N ASP A 228 15.89 15.85 3.90
CA ASP A 228 16.32 14.46 4.11
C ASP A 228 15.26 13.52 3.51
N PRO A 229 15.63 12.64 2.56
CA PRO A 229 14.68 11.73 1.95
C PRO A 229 14.24 10.64 2.93
N VAL A 230 13.03 10.13 2.77
CA VAL A 230 12.60 8.82 3.27
C VAL A 230 13.19 7.73 2.38
N TYR A 231 12.99 7.89 1.07
CA TYR A 231 13.57 7.05 0.02
C TYR A 231 14.14 7.92 -1.11
N GLU A 232 15.28 7.55 -1.66
CA GLU A 232 15.70 8.03 -2.98
C GLU A 232 15.11 7.11 -4.06
N LEU A 233 14.60 7.67 -5.15
CA LEU A 233 14.09 6.89 -6.29
C LEU A 233 15.18 6.77 -7.36
N LEU A 234 15.73 5.57 -7.52
CA LEU A 234 16.91 5.33 -8.36
C LEU A 234 16.54 4.98 -9.82
N GLY A 235 15.37 4.40 -10.01
CA GLY A 235 14.88 3.99 -11.33
C GLY A 235 13.58 3.22 -11.23
N TRP A 236 13.01 2.94 -12.39
CA TRP A 236 11.76 2.19 -12.53
C TRP A 236 11.73 1.43 -13.85
N ASP A 237 10.93 0.37 -13.89
CA ASP A 237 10.58 -0.36 -15.10
C ASP A 237 9.06 -0.58 -15.13
N HIS A 238 8.50 -0.65 -16.33
CA HIS A 238 7.07 -0.90 -16.53
C HIS A 238 6.86 -1.75 -17.78
N ARG A 239 5.94 -2.71 -17.71
CA ARG A 239 5.68 -3.67 -18.79
C ARG A 239 4.21 -4.03 -18.85
N ILE A 240 3.74 -4.43 -20.02
CA ILE A 240 2.41 -5.02 -20.22
C ILE A 240 2.62 -6.46 -20.68
N ILE A 241 1.94 -7.40 -20.04
CA ILE A 241 1.96 -8.81 -20.45
C ILE A 241 1.04 -8.95 -21.67
N PRO A 242 1.54 -9.33 -22.86
CA PRO A 242 0.72 -9.44 -24.06
C PRO A 242 -0.41 -10.46 -23.91
N ASP A 243 -1.55 -10.21 -24.57
CA ASP A 243 -2.69 -11.13 -24.67
C ASP A 243 -3.26 -11.54 -23.29
N THR A 244 -3.37 -10.58 -22.37
CA THR A 244 -3.90 -10.79 -21.00
C THR A 244 -5.02 -9.83 -20.60
N ASP A 245 -5.61 -9.10 -21.55
CA ASP A 245 -6.66 -8.12 -21.31
C ASP A 245 -7.88 -8.72 -20.60
N GLY A 246 -8.20 -9.99 -20.89
CA GLY A 246 -9.31 -10.73 -20.29
C GLY A 246 -9.00 -11.38 -18.93
N ASP A 247 -7.75 -11.29 -18.44
CA ASP A 247 -7.35 -11.97 -17.21
C ASP A 247 -7.54 -11.11 -15.95
N LEU A 248 -7.33 -9.79 -16.06
CA LEU A 248 -7.44 -8.85 -14.94
C LEU A 248 -8.02 -7.52 -15.42
N GLY A 249 -9.17 -7.14 -14.86
CA GLY A 249 -9.90 -5.96 -15.30
C GLY A 249 -10.95 -5.48 -14.31
N PHE A 250 -11.56 -4.34 -14.64
CA PHE A 250 -12.61 -3.74 -13.85
C PHE A 250 -13.60 -3.00 -14.76
N ASN A 251 -14.67 -3.70 -15.13
CA ASN A 251 -15.59 -3.25 -16.17
C ASN A 251 -16.65 -2.32 -15.58
N VAL A 252 -16.83 -1.13 -16.16
CA VAL A 252 -17.86 -0.17 -15.74
C VAL A 252 -19.26 -0.78 -15.89
N ASP A 253 -20.13 -0.49 -14.93
CA ASP A 253 -21.47 -1.07 -14.78
C ASP A 253 -22.42 -0.07 -14.08
N PRO A 254 -23.75 -0.14 -14.29
CA PRO A 254 -24.70 0.69 -13.56
C PRO A 254 -24.58 0.60 -12.03
N LEU A 255 -24.03 -0.50 -11.50
CA LEU A 255 -23.76 -0.76 -10.09
C LEU A 255 -22.26 -0.58 -9.72
N GLY A 256 -21.54 0.27 -10.46
CA GLY A 256 -20.14 0.61 -10.22
C GLY A 256 -19.21 -0.04 -11.23
N TRP A 257 -18.41 -1.00 -10.77
CA TRP A 257 -17.49 -1.76 -11.62
C TRP A 257 -17.47 -3.23 -11.22
N LYS A 258 -17.42 -4.12 -12.22
CA LYS A 258 -17.38 -5.58 -12.03
C LYS A 258 -15.96 -6.08 -12.17
N VAL A 259 -15.48 -6.82 -11.16
CA VAL A 259 -14.13 -7.41 -11.17
C VAL A 259 -14.01 -8.46 -12.27
N VAL A 260 -12.93 -8.40 -13.05
CA VAL A 260 -12.47 -9.51 -13.90
C VAL A 260 -11.19 -10.03 -13.29
N LEU A 261 -11.19 -11.30 -12.89
CA LEU A 261 -10.04 -11.94 -12.25
C LEU A 261 -10.03 -13.43 -12.57
N THR A 262 -9.15 -13.85 -13.49
CA THR A 262 -9.02 -15.26 -13.87
C THR A 262 -8.01 -16.00 -12.98
N PRO A 263 -8.10 -17.34 -12.88
CA PRO A 263 -7.09 -18.14 -12.18
C PRO A 263 -5.68 -18.06 -12.76
N ARG A 264 -5.50 -17.49 -13.97
CA ARG A 264 -4.19 -17.33 -14.63
C ARG A 264 -3.35 -16.20 -14.02
N VAL A 265 -3.99 -15.20 -13.40
CA VAL A 265 -3.32 -13.98 -12.91
C VAL A 265 -2.12 -14.26 -12.02
N PRO A 266 -2.17 -15.15 -11.00
CA PRO A 266 -0.98 -15.41 -10.17
C PRO A 266 0.21 -15.99 -10.95
N LYS A 267 -0.05 -16.88 -11.91
CA LYS A 267 1.01 -17.47 -12.75
C LYS A 267 1.60 -16.43 -13.70
N LEU A 268 0.75 -15.60 -14.31
CA LEU A 268 1.18 -14.53 -15.23
C LEU A 268 2.00 -13.47 -14.50
N ALA A 269 1.51 -12.98 -13.37
CA ALA A 269 2.23 -12.03 -12.51
C ALA A 269 3.59 -12.60 -12.11
N GLY A 270 3.61 -13.80 -11.53
CA GLY A 270 4.85 -14.46 -11.11
C GLY A 270 5.87 -14.63 -12.24
N SER A 271 5.43 -15.09 -13.42
CA SER A 271 6.33 -15.32 -14.57
C SER A 271 6.97 -14.03 -15.10
N SER A 272 6.37 -12.87 -14.81
CA SER A 272 6.88 -11.56 -15.24
C SER A 272 7.88 -10.95 -14.26
N MET A 273 7.97 -11.45 -13.02
CA MET A 273 8.74 -10.81 -11.94
C MET A 273 10.24 -10.83 -12.20
N GLN A 274 10.81 -12.01 -12.42
CA GLN A 274 12.25 -12.14 -12.62
C GLN A 274 12.72 -11.35 -13.87
N PRO A 275 12.07 -11.44 -15.04
CA PRO A 275 12.45 -10.62 -16.19
C PRO A 275 12.32 -9.10 -15.96
N ALA A 276 11.34 -8.66 -15.16
CA ALA A 276 11.18 -7.24 -14.83
C ALA A 276 12.25 -6.77 -13.82
N PHE A 277 12.61 -7.61 -12.85
CA PHE A 277 13.66 -7.32 -11.89
C PHE A 277 15.05 -7.25 -12.55
N GLU A 278 15.38 -8.22 -13.40
CA GLU A 278 16.64 -8.22 -14.17
C GLU A 278 16.74 -6.99 -15.10
N SER A 279 15.63 -6.66 -15.77
CA SER A 279 15.52 -5.47 -16.61
C SER A 279 15.73 -4.18 -15.80
N LEU A 280 15.09 -4.06 -14.63
CA LEU A 280 15.27 -2.93 -13.72
C LEU A 280 16.74 -2.81 -13.31
N LEU A 281 17.35 -3.88 -12.78
CA LEU A 281 18.75 -3.87 -12.35
C LEU A 281 19.71 -3.43 -13.47
N SER A 282 19.48 -3.89 -14.71
CA SER A 282 20.32 -3.54 -15.86
C SER A 282 20.29 -2.05 -16.25
N GLN A 283 19.25 -1.32 -15.80
CA GLN A 283 19.04 0.09 -16.10
C GLN A 283 19.46 1.01 -14.95
N LEU A 284 19.82 0.48 -13.77
CA LEU A 284 20.17 1.31 -12.62
C LEU A 284 21.61 1.83 -12.69
N PRO A 285 21.94 2.90 -11.93
CA PRO A 285 23.31 3.20 -11.57
C PRO A 285 23.99 2.00 -10.89
N GLU A 286 25.32 1.96 -10.91
CA GLU A 286 26.07 0.88 -10.26
C GLU A 286 25.71 0.80 -8.76
N LEU A 287 25.04 -0.30 -8.39
CA LEU A 287 24.73 -0.62 -7.01
C LEU A 287 25.95 -1.29 -6.35
N PRO A 288 26.06 -1.26 -5.01
CA PRO A 288 27.06 -2.03 -4.28
C PRO A 288 27.11 -3.49 -4.72
N SER A 289 28.30 -4.10 -4.68
CA SER A 289 28.51 -5.48 -5.18
C SER A 289 27.68 -6.54 -4.46
N ASN A 290 27.19 -6.24 -3.26
CA ASN A 290 26.30 -7.06 -2.43
C ASN A 290 24.80 -6.80 -2.68
N CYS A 291 24.43 -6.11 -3.77
CA CYS A 291 23.05 -5.85 -4.18
C CYS A 291 22.85 -6.34 -5.61
N ARG A 292 22.70 -7.66 -5.78
CA ARG A 292 22.62 -8.32 -7.10
C ARG A 292 21.45 -9.28 -7.21
N GLU A 293 21.21 -10.05 -6.17
CA GLU A 293 20.17 -11.07 -6.15
C GLU A 293 18.93 -10.55 -5.44
N ALA A 294 17.76 -11.12 -5.72
CA ALA A 294 16.50 -10.63 -5.15
C ALA A 294 16.47 -10.63 -3.61
N ALA A 295 17.19 -11.54 -2.95
CA ALA A 295 17.31 -11.63 -1.48
C ALA A 295 18.17 -10.51 -0.85
N ASP A 296 18.92 -9.77 -1.67
CA ASP A 296 19.72 -8.62 -1.20
C ASP A 296 18.85 -7.37 -0.97
N PHE A 297 17.57 -7.42 -1.34
CA PHE A 297 16.64 -6.30 -1.30
C PHE A 297 15.47 -6.58 -0.35
N ASP A 298 14.97 -5.54 0.30
CA ASP A 298 13.63 -5.58 0.88
C ASP A 298 12.61 -5.40 -0.27
N TRP A 299 11.44 -6.03 -0.15
CA TRP A 299 10.41 -6.02 -1.19
C TRP A 299 9.13 -5.35 -0.67
N ALA A 300 8.85 -4.15 -1.19
CA ALA A 300 7.54 -3.52 -1.08
C ALA A 300 6.63 -4.08 -2.18
N MET A 301 6.05 -5.25 -1.94
CA MET A 301 5.13 -5.91 -2.87
C MET A 301 3.69 -5.42 -2.67
N HIS A 302 2.95 -5.11 -3.74
CA HIS A 302 1.50 -4.96 -3.67
C HIS A 302 0.85 -6.34 -3.44
N PRO A 303 0.17 -6.56 -2.30
CA PRO A 303 -0.40 -7.86 -1.97
C PRO A 303 -1.78 -8.05 -2.62
N GLY A 304 -1.78 -8.36 -3.92
CA GLY A 304 -3.02 -8.61 -4.66
C GLY A 304 -3.87 -9.75 -4.09
N GLY A 305 -3.19 -10.76 -3.53
CA GLY A 305 -3.71 -11.91 -2.81
C GLY A 305 -2.56 -12.75 -2.26
N ALA A 306 -2.82 -13.69 -1.33
CA ALA A 306 -1.79 -14.53 -0.73
C ALA A 306 -0.93 -15.29 -1.77
N THR A 307 -1.54 -15.71 -2.90
CA THR A 307 -0.84 -16.41 -3.98
C THR A 307 0.15 -15.54 -4.76
N ILE A 308 -0.01 -14.21 -4.72
CA ILE A 308 0.98 -13.27 -5.29
C ILE A 308 2.22 -13.23 -4.39
N LEU A 309 2.04 -13.16 -3.07
CA LEU A 309 3.14 -13.13 -2.10
C LEU A 309 3.91 -14.45 -2.10
N SER A 310 3.24 -15.59 -1.92
CA SER A 310 3.91 -16.90 -1.94
C SER A 310 4.45 -17.26 -3.32
N GLY A 311 3.84 -16.75 -4.40
CA GLY A 311 4.38 -16.82 -5.75
C GLY A 311 5.71 -16.08 -5.90
N ALA A 312 5.79 -14.86 -5.37
CA ALA A 312 7.01 -14.05 -5.37
C ALA A 312 8.14 -14.71 -4.58
N GLU A 313 7.86 -15.24 -3.38
CA GLU A 313 8.83 -16.00 -2.57
C GLU A 313 9.48 -17.12 -3.38
N ARG A 314 8.65 -17.98 -3.97
CA ARG A 314 9.12 -19.14 -4.72
C ARG A 314 9.89 -18.74 -5.98
N ILE A 315 9.43 -17.74 -6.72
CA ILE A 315 10.01 -17.37 -8.02
C ILE A 315 11.29 -16.56 -7.84
N MET A 316 11.32 -15.65 -6.88
CA MET A 316 12.47 -14.79 -6.62
C MET A 316 13.46 -15.40 -5.62
N GLY A 317 13.13 -16.54 -5.00
CA GLY A 317 13.99 -17.19 -4.00
C GLY A 317 14.12 -16.39 -2.71
N ILE A 318 13.07 -15.65 -2.32
CA ILE A 318 13.06 -14.79 -1.13
C ILE A 318 12.19 -15.39 -0.02
N LYS A 319 12.49 -15.03 1.23
CA LYS A 319 11.72 -15.40 2.43
C LYS A 319 10.53 -14.45 2.66
N PRO A 320 9.44 -14.86 3.32
CA PRO A 320 8.30 -13.98 3.64
C PRO A 320 8.70 -12.65 4.30
N GLU A 321 9.75 -12.66 5.12
CA GLU A 321 10.29 -11.49 5.85
C GLU A 321 10.83 -10.39 4.92
N HIS A 322 11.24 -10.73 3.69
CA HIS A 322 11.60 -9.74 2.68
C HIS A 322 10.40 -8.89 2.28
N MET A 323 9.19 -9.44 2.41
CA MET A 323 7.90 -8.78 2.14
C MET A 323 7.08 -8.54 3.41
N ARG A 324 7.73 -8.48 4.59
CA ARG A 324 7.07 -8.35 5.90
C ARG A 324 6.00 -7.26 5.97
N ALA A 325 6.26 -6.09 5.39
CA ALA A 325 5.31 -4.99 5.36
C ALA A 325 4.12 -5.25 4.43
N SER A 326 4.33 -5.99 3.33
CA SER A 326 3.26 -6.43 2.43
C SER A 326 2.34 -7.43 3.12
N TYR A 327 2.90 -8.39 3.86
CA TYR A 327 2.13 -9.32 4.69
C TYR A 327 1.34 -8.59 5.80
N ASP A 328 1.99 -7.70 6.55
CA ASP A 328 1.34 -6.89 7.61
C ASP A 328 0.11 -6.14 7.06
N ARG A 329 0.26 -5.46 5.91
CA ARG A 329 -0.85 -4.76 5.26
C ARG A 329 -1.92 -5.69 4.72
N TYR A 330 -1.53 -6.80 4.10
CA TYR A 330 -2.48 -7.76 3.56
C TYR A 330 -3.35 -8.39 4.66
N ILE A 331 -2.72 -8.89 5.72
CA ILE A 331 -3.40 -9.59 6.82
C ILE A 331 -4.33 -8.63 7.56
N SER A 332 -3.85 -7.43 7.89
CA SER A 332 -4.55 -6.50 8.78
C SER A 332 -5.55 -5.59 8.08
N HIS A 333 -5.36 -5.32 6.78
CA HIS A 333 -6.18 -4.35 6.04
C HIS A 333 -6.78 -4.89 4.74
N GLY A 334 -6.30 -6.01 4.21
CA GLY A 334 -6.69 -6.55 2.91
C GLY A 334 -6.01 -5.86 1.73
N ASN A 335 -6.54 -6.09 0.52
CA ASN A 335 -6.06 -5.46 -0.70
C ASN A 335 -6.79 -4.13 -0.92
N SER A 336 -6.13 -2.99 -0.73
CA SER A 336 -6.73 -1.65 -0.97
C SER A 336 -6.39 -1.10 -2.35
N SER A 337 -6.23 -1.98 -3.35
CA SER A 337 -5.84 -1.67 -4.72
C SER A 337 -4.65 -0.71 -4.78
N SER A 338 -4.73 0.37 -5.57
CA SER A 338 -3.63 1.33 -5.83
C SER A 338 -3.06 1.96 -4.55
N ALA A 339 -3.88 2.15 -3.51
CA ALA A 339 -3.46 2.77 -2.25
C ALA A 339 -2.57 1.86 -1.39
N THR A 340 -2.54 0.56 -1.65
CA THR A 340 -1.80 -0.40 -0.81
C THR A 340 -0.29 -0.18 -0.89
N ILE A 341 0.24 0.14 -2.07
CA ILE A 341 1.70 0.14 -2.27
C ILE A 341 2.41 1.24 -1.46
N PHE A 342 1.84 2.45 -1.40
CA PHE A 342 2.40 3.49 -0.55
C PHE A 342 2.20 3.17 0.94
N SER A 343 1.10 2.50 1.32
CA SER A 343 0.91 2.01 2.70
C SER A 343 1.95 0.94 3.10
N VAL A 344 2.37 0.10 2.15
CA VAL A 344 3.45 -0.89 2.34
C VAL A 344 4.80 -0.18 2.49
N MET A 345 5.13 0.75 1.58
CA MET A 345 6.34 1.58 1.71
C MET A 345 6.34 2.38 3.01
N ASP A 346 5.15 2.80 3.45
CA ASP A 346 4.95 3.54 4.68
C ASP A 346 5.34 2.64 5.87
N ARG A 347 4.72 1.48 5.93
CA ARG A 347 4.92 0.49 7.00
C ARG A 347 6.32 -0.06 7.07
N LEU A 348 6.95 -0.32 5.92
CA LEU A 348 8.26 -0.98 5.83
C LEU A 348 9.36 -0.25 6.61
N ARG A 349 9.26 1.08 6.72
CA ARG A 349 10.27 1.87 7.44
C ARG A 349 10.12 1.90 8.97
N HIS A 350 9.08 1.27 9.51
CA HIS A 350 8.82 1.28 10.94
C HIS A 350 9.73 0.31 11.70
N LYS A 351 10.02 0.63 12.97
CA LYS A 351 10.93 -0.17 13.82
C LYS A 351 10.44 -1.60 14.05
N GLU A 352 9.12 -1.82 14.14
CA GLU A 352 8.60 -3.19 14.28
C GLU A 352 8.86 -4.01 13.01
N MET A 353 8.89 -3.38 11.84
CA MET A 353 9.30 -4.06 10.61
C MET A 353 10.81 -4.28 10.59
N ASP A 354 11.63 -3.35 11.08
CA ASP A 354 13.08 -3.56 11.14
C ASP A 354 13.46 -4.79 11.99
N ALA A 355 12.74 -5.03 13.09
CA ALA A 355 12.94 -6.20 13.95
C ALA A 355 12.61 -7.55 13.27
N LEU A 356 11.78 -7.52 12.22
CA LEU A 356 11.39 -8.69 11.43
C LEU A 356 12.21 -8.80 10.13
N ALA A 357 13.28 -8.01 9.97
CA ALA A 357 14.09 -8.08 8.76
C ALA A 357 14.79 -9.46 8.64
N PRO A 358 14.94 -9.99 7.41
CA PRO A 358 15.63 -11.26 7.20
C PRO A 358 17.02 -11.25 7.84
N GLU A 359 17.30 -12.25 8.68
CA GLU A 359 18.59 -12.39 9.39
C GLU A 359 18.93 -11.19 10.30
N GLY A 360 17.92 -10.41 10.72
CA GLY A 360 18.12 -9.20 11.53
C GLY A 360 18.76 -8.05 10.76
N HIS A 361 18.73 -8.10 9.42
CA HIS A 361 19.46 -7.18 8.55
C HIS A 361 18.50 -6.38 7.65
N VAL A 362 18.20 -5.15 8.07
CA VAL A 362 17.44 -4.20 7.23
C VAL A 362 18.24 -3.85 5.98
N ARG A 363 17.62 -4.01 4.80
CA ARG A 363 18.27 -3.74 3.50
C ARG A 363 18.29 -2.23 3.21
N ASP A 364 19.36 -1.79 2.56
CA ASP A 364 19.50 -0.38 2.13
C ASP A 364 18.65 -0.07 0.90
N TYR A 365 18.37 -1.09 0.09
CA TYR A 365 17.63 -0.97 -1.16
C TYR A 365 16.33 -1.74 -1.07
N VAL A 366 15.28 -1.14 -1.63
CA VAL A 366 13.92 -1.66 -1.63
C VAL A 366 13.41 -1.75 -3.06
N VAL A 367 12.91 -2.92 -3.45
CA VAL A 367 12.18 -3.11 -4.71
C VAL A 367 10.70 -2.91 -4.45
N GLY A 368 10.09 -1.89 -5.05
CA GLY A 368 8.64 -1.74 -5.11
C GLY A 368 8.09 -2.50 -6.31
N CYS A 369 7.06 -3.33 -6.14
CA CYS A 369 6.45 -4.07 -7.26
C CYS A 369 4.91 -4.13 -7.14
N ALA A 370 4.22 -3.92 -8.25
CA ALA A 370 2.76 -4.01 -8.32
C ALA A 370 2.27 -4.52 -9.67
N PHE A 371 1.08 -5.13 -9.66
CA PHE A 371 0.37 -5.62 -10.84
C PHE A 371 -1.03 -5.00 -10.89
N GLY A 372 -1.54 -4.73 -12.08
CA GLY A 372 -2.88 -4.17 -12.29
C GLY A 372 -3.45 -4.55 -13.65
N PRO A 373 -4.69 -4.13 -13.98
CA PRO A 373 -5.28 -4.35 -15.30
C PRO A 373 -4.34 -4.07 -16.48
N GLY A 374 -4.40 -4.92 -17.50
CA GLY A 374 -3.49 -4.93 -18.65
C GLY A 374 -3.13 -6.33 -19.14
N ILE A 375 -2.51 -7.23 -18.36
CA ILE A 375 -1.92 -7.08 -17.03
C ILE A 375 -0.68 -6.19 -17.10
N SER A 376 -0.71 -5.08 -16.38
CA SER A 376 0.42 -4.17 -16.24
C SER A 376 1.30 -4.58 -15.06
N VAL A 377 2.62 -4.52 -15.25
CA VAL A 377 3.66 -4.75 -14.23
C VAL A 377 4.39 -3.43 -14.02
N GLU A 378 4.46 -2.98 -12.77
CA GLU A 378 5.24 -1.81 -12.38
C GLU A 378 6.30 -2.24 -11.36
N MET A 379 7.55 -1.81 -11.57
CA MET A 379 8.63 -1.98 -10.60
C MET A 379 9.44 -0.70 -10.41
N CYS A 380 9.92 -0.45 -9.21
CA CYS A 380 10.84 0.65 -8.91
C CYS A 380 11.93 0.23 -7.94
N MET A 381 13.09 0.88 -8.04
CA MET A 381 14.18 0.73 -7.09
C MET A 381 14.27 1.97 -6.21
N LEU A 382 14.24 1.74 -4.90
CA LEU A 382 14.37 2.76 -3.88
C LEU A 382 15.64 2.52 -3.05
N LYS A 383 16.27 3.58 -2.59
CA LYS A 383 17.28 3.53 -1.52
C LYS A 383 16.68 4.11 -0.25
N ARG A 384 16.60 3.32 0.82
CA ARG A 384 16.03 3.73 2.11
C ARG A 384 17.02 4.58 2.89
N ASN A 385 16.55 5.71 3.41
CA ASN A 385 17.30 6.44 4.43
C ASN A 385 16.97 5.87 5.82
N LYS A 386 17.87 5.05 6.36
CA LYS A 386 17.68 4.40 7.67
C LYS A 386 17.76 5.37 8.86
N GLU A 387 18.28 6.59 8.64
CA GLU A 387 18.40 7.64 9.65
C GLU A 387 17.18 8.58 9.67
N HIS A 388 16.32 8.52 8.65
CA HIS A 388 15.12 9.35 8.57
C HIS A 388 14.21 9.12 9.80
N GLY A 389 13.80 10.20 10.47
CA GLY A 389 12.98 10.13 11.69
C GLY A 389 13.72 9.72 12.98
N ASN A 390 15.00 9.32 12.93
CA ASN A 390 15.81 9.01 14.13
C ASN A 390 16.50 10.24 14.73
N LYS A 391 16.24 11.45 14.22
CA LYS A 391 16.63 12.69 14.91
C LYS A 391 15.80 12.79 16.18
N ILE A 392 16.35 12.27 17.28
CA ILE A 392 15.90 12.59 18.63
C ILE A 392 15.97 14.11 18.71
N VAL A 393 14.81 14.78 18.62
CA VAL A 393 14.67 16.12 19.17
C VAL A 393 15.02 15.92 20.63
N GLY A 394 16.20 16.41 21.04
CA GLY A 394 16.84 16.08 22.31
C GLY A 394 15.83 16.00 23.43
N LEU A 395 16.01 15.03 24.34
CA LEU A 395 15.30 14.94 25.62
C LEU A 395 14.99 16.35 26.10
N SER A 396 13.74 16.78 25.88
CA SER A 396 13.28 18.04 26.41
C SER A 396 13.13 17.77 27.88
N THR A 397 14.22 17.97 28.61
CA THR A 397 14.22 17.97 30.06
C THR A 397 13.16 19.00 30.44
N PRO A 398 12.12 18.61 31.21
CA PRO A 398 11.22 19.58 31.78
C PRO A 398 12.07 20.64 32.49
N PRO A 399 11.76 21.94 32.38
CA PRO A 399 12.49 22.95 33.13
C PRO A 399 12.49 22.54 34.60
N GLU A 400 13.69 22.52 35.21
CA GLU A 400 13.85 22.27 36.63
C GLU A 400 12.95 23.27 37.38
N THR A 401 11.95 22.75 38.07
CA THR A 401 11.21 23.53 39.05
C THR A 401 12.17 23.82 40.20
N ASP A 402 12.60 25.07 40.34
CA ASP A 402 13.23 25.58 41.56
C ASP A 402 12.25 25.38 42.72
N ASN A 403 12.37 24.24 43.42
CA ASN A 403 11.73 24.05 44.71
C ASN A 403 12.70 24.51 45.79
N GLU A 404 12.46 25.72 46.25
CA GLU A 404 12.94 26.19 47.54
C GLU A 404 12.61 25.17 48.64
N ALA A 405 13.66 24.81 49.39
CA ALA A 405 13.66 24.42 50.79
C ALA A 405 12.54 23.48 51.30
N SER A 406 12.90 22.21 51.50
CA SER A 406 12.52 21.53 52.74
C SER A 406 13.65 20.62 53.22
N GLU A 407 14.02 20.84 54.48
CA GLU A 407 15.08 20.16 55.21
C GLU A 407 14.72 18.70 55.52
N GLY A 408 15.72 17.83 55.45
CA GLY A 408 15.93 16.73 56.38
C GLY A 408 15.04 15.49 56.24
N ILE A 409 15.65 14.37 55.82
CA ILE A 409 15.98 13.20 56.68
C ILE A 409 16.66 12.15 55.79
N SER A 410 17.82 11.68 56.24
CA SER A 410 18.55 10.53 55.72
C SER A 410 17.86 9.22 56.13
N ASP A 411 17.90 8.21 55.27
CA ASP A 411 18.49 6.93 55.65
C ASP A 411 18.74 6.03 54.42
N ASP A 412 19.84 5.30 54.57
CA ASP A 412 20.51 4.42 53.63
C ASP A 412 19.74 3.12 53.30
N ASP A 413 20.30 2.44 52.29
CA ASP A 413 20.11 1.04 51.91
C ASP A 413 18.80 0.65 51.21
N LEU A 414 18.93 0.26 49.94
CA LEU A 414 18.68 -1.14 49.54
C LEU A 414 19.24 -1.44 48.14
N SER A 415 20.19 -2.36 48.17
CA SER A 415 20.90 -3.00 47.08
C SER A 415 19.99 -3.69 46.05
N LEU A 416 20.41 -3.58 44.78
CA LEU A 416 20.02 -4.41 43.64
C LEU A 416 20.20 -5.90 43.94
N ASN A 417 19.15 -6.70 43.69
CA ASN A 417 19.28 -8.13 43.41
C ASN A 417 18.14 -8.63 42.51
N GLY A 418 18.55 -9.08 41.31
CA GLY A 418 18.09 -10.30 40.64
C GLY A 418 16.66 -10.39 40.13
N LEU A 419 16.48 -10.47 38.81
CA LEU A 419 15.47 -11.33 38.19
C LEU A 419 15.99 -11.95 36.89
N SER A 420 15.64 -13.22 36.73
CA SER A 420 16.17 -14.27 35.85
C SER A 420 15.40 -14.45 34.54
N GLU A 421 16.00 -15.26 33.66
CA GLU A 421 15.72 -15.54 32.24
C GLU A 421 14.43 -16.31 31.88
N ASP A 422 13.40 -16.39 32.73
CA ASP A 422 12.22 -17.24 32.47
C ASP A 422 10.91 -16.46 32.52
N GLN A 423 10.60 -15.70 31.46
CA GLN A 423 9.25 -15.27 31.11
C GLN A 423 9.09 -15.09 29.58
N LEU A 424 8.92 -16.21 28.87
CA LEU A 424 8.36 -16.22 27.51
C LEU A 424 7.22 -17.26 27.44
N PRO A 425 5.97 -16.88 27.08
CA PRO A 425 4.83 -17.79 27.13
C PRO A 425 4.91 -18.93 26.10
N GLY A 426 4.69 -20.17 26.56
CA GLY A 426 4.71 -21.41 25.79
C GLY A 426 3.59 -21.59 24.75
N GLU A 427 2.78 -20.57 24.47
CA GLU A 427 1.69 -20.65 23.49
C GLU A 427 2.16 -20.51 22.04
N TYR A 428 3.33 -19.91 21.80
CA TYR A 428 3.86 -19.76 20.43
C TYR A 428 4.51 -21.04 19.88
N LYS A 429 5.03 -21.91 20.75
CA LYS A 429 5.71 -23.15 20.35
C LYS A 429 4.71 -24.21 19.87
N ARG A 430 3.49 -24.20 20.41
CA ARG A 430 2.40 -25.12 20.04
C ARG A 430 1.75 -24.82 18.69
N PHE A 431 1.89 -23.60 18.17
CA PHE A 431 1.31 -23.20 16.88
C PHE A 431 2.13 -23.71 15.68
N ILE A 432 3.45 -23.78 15.83
CA ILE A 432 4.37 -24.21 14.76
C ILE A 432 4.34 -25.73 14.60
N GLU A 433 4.30 -26.51 15.69
CA GLU A 433 4.29 -27.98 15.61
C GLU A 433 2.98 -28.53 15.03
N LYS A 434 1.84 -27.89 15.30
CA LYS A 434 0.53 -28.35 14.79
C LYS A 434 0.29 -28.07 13.30
N SER A 435 1.05 -27.14 12.72
CA SER A 435 0.90 -26.74 11.32
C SER A 435 1.73 -27.63 10.36
N LEU A 436 2.69 -28.38 10.90
CA LEU A 436 3.58 -29.27 10.12
C LEU A 436 3.07 -30.71 10.00
N GLU A 437 2.16 -31.16 10.87
CA GLU A 437 1.57 -32.52 10.81
C GLU A 437 0.39 -32.67 9.84
N LEU A 438 -0.05 -31.60 9.18
CA LEU A 438 -1.21 -31.62 8.25
C LEU A 438 -0.83 -31.49 6.76
N LEU A 439 0.46 -31.64 6.42
CA LEU A 439 0.98 -31.47 5.06
C LEU A 439 1.44 -32.76 4.37
N GLU A 440 1.19 -33.94 4.95
CA GLU A 440 1.26 -35.18 4.20
C GLU A 440 -0.16 -35.59 3.80
N LEU A 441 -0.47 -35.54 2.51
CA LEU A 441 -1.38 -36.46 1.82
C LEU A 441 -1.18 -36.31 0.30
N ASP A 442 -1.08 -37.47 -0.37
CA ASP A 442 -0.85 -37.71 -1.81
C ASP A 442 -1.75 -36.93 -2.78
#